data_AF-A0A2M6YNX8-F1
#
_entry.id   AF-A0A2M6YNX8-F1
#
_cell.length_a   1.000
_cell.length_b   1.000
_cell.length_c   1.000
_cell.angle_alpha   90.00
_cell.angle_beta   90.00
_cell.angle_gamma   90.00
#
_symmetry.space_group_name_H-M   'P 1'
#
loop_
_entity.id
_entity.type
_entity.pdbx_description
1 polymer ?
#
loop_
_entity_poly.entity_id
_entity_poly.type
_entity_poly.pdbx_seq_one_letter_code
_entity_poly.pdbx_strand_id
1 'polypeptide(L)'
;MITVRSLAYQVLLQLDRTPAHPDRLLRAVFDRHGGLEERDRALLTELVYGTVRWQRRLDWHIDQLSRVAPAKIQPEIRTLLRLGLYQVLL
;
A
#
# COMPACT_ATOMS: atom_id res chain seq x y z
N MET A 1 -10.11 16.33 1.19
CA MET A 1 -10.50 15.13 0.41
C MET A 1 -9.49 14.03 0.70
N ILE A 2 -9.95 12.86 1.13
CA ILE A 2 -9.07 11.67 1.24
C ILE A 2 -8.92 11.11 -0.17
N THR A 3 -7.69 10.84 -0.61
CA THR A 3 -7.44 10.26 -1.94
C THR A 3 -7.39 8.73 -1.87
N VAL A 4 -7.62 8.06 -3.00
CA VAL A 4 -7.47 6.59 -3.10
C VAL A 4 -6.07 6.12 -2.71
N ARG A 5 -5.03 6.88 -3.07
CA ARG A 5 -3.63 6.58 -2.70
C ARG A 5 -3.42 6.67 -1.20
N SER A 6 -4.02 7.66 -0.54
CA SER A 6 -3.99 7.80 0.92
C SER A 6 -4.70 6.63 1.61
N LEU A 7 -5.82 6.16 1.07
CA LEU A 7 -6.52 4.96 1.58
C LEU A 7 -5.68 3.70 1.39
N ALA A 8 -5.08 3.51 0.21
CA ALA A 8 -4.21 2.38 -0.06
C ALA A 8 -3.04 2.31 0.93
N TYR A 9 -2.41 3.46 1.19
CA TYR A 9 -1.34 3.57 2.18
C TYR A 9 -1.81 3.17 3.58
N GLN A 10 -2.97 3.65 4.03
CA GLN A 10 -3.52 3.28 5.34
C GLN A 10 -3.80 1.78 5.47
N VAL A 11 -4.37 1.16 4.43
CA VAL A 11 -4.61 -0.29 4.39
C VAL A 11 -3.29 -1.06 4.46
N LEU A 12 -2.28 -0.66 3.68
CA LEU A 12 -0.97 -1.30 3.66
C LEU A 12 -0.25 -1.18 5.01
N LEU A 13 -0.31 -0.01 5.66
CA LEU A 13 0.24 0.16 7.02
C LEU A 13 -0.42 -0.77 8.02
N GLN A 14 -1.74 -0.95 7.91
CA GLN A 14 -2.46 -1.82 8.82
C GLN A 14 -2.10 -3.30 8.60
N LEU A 15 -1.87 -3.71 7.34
CA LEU A 15 -1.36 -5.06 7.01
C LEU A 15 0.04 -5.32 7.56
N ASP A 16 0.91 -4.31 7.52
CA ASP A 16 2.28 -4.43 8.03
C ASP A 16 2.31 -4.58 9.57
N ARG A 17 1.36 -3.94 10.26
CA ARG A 17 1.26 -3.95 11.73
C ARG A 17 0.48 -5.11 12.31
N THR A 18 -0.52 -5.62 11.60
CA THR A 18 -1.40 -6.69 12.12
C THR A 18 -1.59 -7.76 11.05
N PRO A 19 -1.39 -9.05 11.41
CA PRO A 19 -1.70 -10.15 10.50
C PRO A 19 -3.21 -10.14 10.21
N ALA A 20 -3.56 -9.66 9.03
CA ALA A 20 -4.92 -9.59 8.52
C ALA A 20 -4.90 -9.88 7.02
N HIS A 21 -6.00 -10.45 6.51
CA HIS A 21 -6.15 -10.60 5.06
C HIS A 21 -6.53 -9.25 4.41
N PRO A 22 -5.90 -8.87 3.29
CA PRO A 22 -6.22 -7.64 2.56
C PRO A 22 -7.72 -7.48 2.24
N ASP A 23 -8.40 -8.57 1.89
CA ASP A 23 -9.85 -8.61 1.62
C ASP A 23 -10.68 -8.03 2.78
N ARG A 24 -10.31 -8.38 4.01
CA ARG A 24 -11.05 -7.94 5.21
C ARG A 24 -10.89 -6.44 5.43
N LEU A 25 -9.69 -5.90 5.21
CA LEU A 25 -9.42 -4.48 5.39
C LEU A 25 -10.05 -3.64 4.26
N LEU A 26 -9.98 -4.11 3.02
CA LEU A 26 -10.62 -3.46 1.88
C LEU A 26 -12.14 -3.38 2.06
N ARG A 27 -12.79 -4.47 2.48
CA ARG A 27 -14.23 -4.46 2.82
C ARG A 27 -14.54 -3.42 3.90
N ALA A 28 -13.77 -3.39 4.99
CA ALA A 28 -13.96 -2.40 6.04
C ALA A 28 -13.80 -0.95 5.55
N VAL A 29 -12.88 -0.68 4.62
CA VAL A 29 -12.73 0.64 3.99
C VAL A 29 -13.93 0.94 3.09
N PHE A 30 -14.37 -0.01 2.28
CA PHE A 30 -15.54 0.15 1.40
C PHE A 30 -16.85 0.38 2.14
N ASP A 31 -17.02 -0.24 3.31
CA ASP A 31 -18.19 -0.03 4.18
C ASP A 31 -18.15 1.36 4.82
N ARG A 32 -16.96 1.81 5.26
CA ARG A 32 -16.76 3.16 5.84
C ARG A 32 -16.86 4.28 4.81
N HIS A 33 -16.48 4.01 3.58
CA HIS A 33 -16.45 4.96 2.46
C HIS A 33 -17.44 4.54 1.37
N GLY A 34 -18.70 4.36 1.74
CA GLY A 34 -19.77 3.89 0.84
C GLY A 34 -19.93 4.72 -0.44
N GLY A 35 -19.57 6.01 -0.41
CA GLY A 35 -19.61 6.92 -1.56
C GLY A 35 -18.42 6.82 -2.54
N LEU A 36 -17.50 5.88 -2.37
CA LEU A 36 -16.43 5.64 -3.36
C LEU A 36 -17.04 5.10 -4.66
N GLU A 37 -16.76 5.80 -5.75
CA GLU A 37 -17.09 5.34 -7.10
C GLU A 37 -16.40 4.01 -7.43
N GLU A 38 -16.98 3.26 -8.36
CA GLU A 38 -16.45 1.95 -8.76
C GLU A 38 -15.00 2.02 -9.26
N ARG A 39 -14.65 3.09 -10.00
CA ARG A 39 -13.28 3.32 -10.47
C ARG A 39 -12.28 3.45 -9.32
N ASP A 40 -12.67 4.15 -8.26
CA ASP A 40 -11.81 4.37 -7.10
C ASP A 40 -11.69 3.12 -6.24
N ARG A 41 -12.74 2.29 -6.18
CA ARG A 41 -12.71 0.95 -5.55
C ARG A 41 -11.76 0.01 -6.28
N ALA A 42 -11.85 -0.02 -7.61
CA ALA A 42 -10.95 -0.80 -8.46
C ALA A 42 -9.49 -0.35 -8.29
N LEU A 43 -9.23 0.96 -8.34
CA LEU A 43 -7.89 1.52 -8.12
C LEU A 43 -7.36 1.22 -6.72
N LEU A 44 -8.18 1.35 -5.67
CA LEU A 44 -7.77 1.01 -4.31
C LEU A 44 -7.34 -0.46 -4.19
N THR A 45 -8.16 -1.35 -4.76
CA THR A 45 -7.92 -2.79 -4.76
C THR A 45 -6.60 -3.10 -5.47
N GLU A 46 -6.39 -2.55 -6.65
CA GLU A 46 -5.17 -2.74 -7.44
C GLU A 46 -3.92 -2.25 -6.70
N LEU A 47 -3.97 -1.04 -6.12
CA LEU A 47 -2.84 -0.51 -5.37
C LEU A 47 -2.48 -1.39 -4.16
N VAL A 48 -3.47 -1.86 -3.41
CA VAL A 48 -3.23 -2.70 -2.22
C VAL A 48 -2.70 -4.07 -2.61
N TYR A 49 -3.42 -4.80 -3.48
CA TYR A 49 -3.00 -6.15 -3.88
C TYR A 49 -1.72 -6.14 -4.70
N GLY A 50 -1.56 -5.18 -5.60
CA GLY A 50 -0.37 -5.01 -6.41
C GLY A 50 0.88 -4.78 -5.56
N THR A 51 0.80 -3.84 -4.61
CA THR A 51 1.91 -3.56 -3.69
C THR A 51 2.26 -4.80 -2.84
N VAL A 52 1.27 -5.53 -2.32
CA VAL A 52 1.51 -6.76 -1.54
C VAL A 52 2.10 -7.87 -2.43
N ARG A 53 1.56 -8.07 -3.63
CA ARG A 53 2.02 -9.10 -4.59
C ARG A 53 3.48 -8.92 -4.95
N TRP A 54 3.89 -7.67 -5.20
CA TRP A 54 5.25 -7.34 -5.63
C TRP A 54 6.17 -6.89 -4.49
N GLN A 55 5.74 -7.02 -3.23
CA GLN A 55 6.42 -6.45 -2.07
C GLN A 55 7.92 -6.77 -2.02
N ARG A 56 8.32 -8.03 -2.24
CA ARG A 56 9.74 -8.42 -2.23
C ARG A 56 10.56 -7.75 -3.34
N ARG A 57 9.97 -7.59 -4.52
CA ARG A 57 10.61 -6.90 -5.65
C ARG A 57 10.73 -5.41 -5.33
N LEU A 58 9.68 -4.80 -4.78
CA LEU A 58 9.69 -3.40 -4.37
C LEU A 58 10.74 -3.16 -3.27
N ASP A 59 10.81 -4.04 -2.27
CA ASP A 59 11.84 -4.00 -1.22
C ASP A 59 13.25 -4.07 -1.80
N TRP A 60 13.49 -4.95 -2.77
CA TRP A 60 14.78 -4.99 -3.47
C TRP A 60 15.11 -3.66 -4.15
N HIS A 61 14.15 -3.02 -4.84
CA HIS A 61 14.38 -1.71 -5.46
C HIS A 61 14.68 -0.64 -4.41
N ILE A 62 13.92 -0.61 -3.30
CA ILE A 62 14.14 0.34 -2.20
C ILE A 62 15.56 0.17 -1.65
N ASP A 63 15.98 -1.06 -1.42
CA ASP A 63 17.28 -1.37 -0.82
C ASP A 63 18.45 -1.02 -1.75
N GLN A 64 18.26 -1.07 -3.07
CA GLN A 64 19.28 -0.64 -4.05
C GLN A 64 19.33 0.89 -4.23
N LEU A 65 18.18 1.57 -4.16
CA LEU A 65 18.08 3.00 -4.43
C LEU A 65 18.32 3.86 -3.19
N SER A 66 18.07 3.33 -1.99
CA SER A 66 18.23 4.05 -0.73
C SER A 66 19.67 4.02 -0.24
N ARG A 67 20.19 5.20 0.15
CA ARG A 67 21.45 5.30 0.91
C ARG A 67 21.26 4.94 2.39
N VAL A 68 20.03 4.93 2.87
CA VAL A 68 19.67 4.55 4.24
C VAL A 68 19.51 3.04 4.30
N ALA A 69 20.26 2.41 5.22
CA ALA A 69 20.19 0.96 5.42
C ALA A 69 18.76 0.49 5.71
N PRO A 70 18.33 -0.68 5.20
CA PRO A 70 16.96 -1.16 5.30
C PRO A 70 16.35 -1.10 6.71
N ALA A 71 17.10 -1.54 7.72
CA ALA A 71 16.69 -1.58 9.12
C ALA A 71 16.53 -0.21 9.79
N LYS A 72 17.05 0.86 9.17
CA LYS A 72 16.93 2.25 9.66
C LYS A 72 15.74 2.99 9.05
N ILE A 73 15.10 2.41 8.03
CA ILE A 73 13.90 3.00 7.41
C ILE A 73 12.70 2.63 8.27
N GLN A 74 11.98 3.63 8.77
CA GLN A 74 10.75 3.41 9.52
C GLN A 74 9.74 2.62 8.67
N PRO A 75 9.01 1.65 9.24
CA PRO A 75 8.04 0.82 8.50
C PRO A 75 7.02 1.63 7.70
N GLU A 76 6.62 2.78 8.23
CA GLU A 76 5.71 3.73 7.58
C GLU A 76 6.29 4.27 6.27
N ILE A 77 7.53 4.75 6.33
CA ILE A 77 8.25 5.28 5.17
C ILE A 77 8.50 4.17 4.16
N ARG A 78 8.90 2.98 4.61
CA ARG A 78 9.10 1.83 3.73
C ARG A 78 7.82 1.45 3.00
N THR A 79 6.67 1.44 3.68
CA THR A 79 5.36 1.19 3.07
C THR A 79 4.98 2.26 2.05
N LEU A 80 5.25 3.53 2.35
CA LEU A 80 5.01 4.62 1.41
C LEU A 80 5.87 4.50 0.15
N LEU A 81 7.16 4.15 0.31
CA LEU A 81 8.08 3.90 -0.80
C LEU A 81 7.63 2.71 -1.66
N ARG A 82 7.17 1.62 -1.05
CA ARG A 82 6.61 0.47 -1.78
C ARG A 82 5.44 0.89 -2.66
N LEU A 83 4.46 1.60 -2.08
CA LEU A 83 3.28 2.06 -2.82
C LEU A 83 3.63 3.06 -3.94
N GLY A 84 4.61 3.94 -3.69
CA GLY A 84 5.09 4.90 -4.70
C GLY A 84 5.81 4.20 -5.85
N LEU A 85 6.74 3.29 -5.54
CA LEU A 85 7.46 2.51 -6.55
C LEU A 85 6.54 1.60 -7.35
N TYR A 86 5.51 1.01 -6.71
CA TYR A 86 4.51 0.22 -7.42
C TYR A 86 3.92 1.03 -8.58
N GLN A 87 3.41 2.22 -8.30
CA GLN A 87 2.75 3.07 -9.30
C GLN A 87 3.65 3.59 -10.42
N VAL A 88 4.97 3.64 -10.21
CA VAL A 88 5.92 4.17 -11.20
C VAL A 88 6.53 3.06 -12.05
N LEU A 89 6.73 1.87 -11.47
CA LEU A 89 7.47 0.78 -12.11
C LEU A 89 6.58 -0.36 -12.61
N LEU A 90 5.36 -0.50 -12.09
CA LEU A 90 4.47 -1.66 -12.31
C LEU A 90 3.04 -1.20 -12.63
#